data_AF-A0A9W9YUM6-F1
#
_entry.id   AF-A0A9W9YUM6-F1
#
_cell.length_a   1.000
_cell.length_b   1.000
_cell.length_c   1.000
_cell.angle_alpha   90.00
_cell.angle_beta   90.00
_cell.angle_gamma   90.00
#
_symmetry.space_group_name_H-M   'P 1'
#
loop_
_entity.id
_entity.type
_entity.pdbx_description
1 polymer ?
#
loop_
_entity_poly.entity_id
_entity_poly.type
_entity_poly.pdbx_seq_one_letter_code
_entity_poly.pdbx_strand_id
1 'polypeptide(L)'
;MHDGEARVRIASGEVLGALCTARGPEVFVACCDEILRNVSDNLERKLPDPEEIDKGLIHKLTGGEKDTTEDAHKKADAAQIFHDTAGWKHLETSMRCLQSVIEGCGKSFNEHITQNLLDLVFQALNHTNRFVRETGYQLCASLVRLGRKQDESSDITEAVVVDVEDNAILKHGINLQII
;
A
#
# COMPACT_ATOMS: atom_id res chain seq x y z
N MET A 1 -11.29 6.18 7.78
CA MET A 1 -10.68 5.66 6.53
C MET A 1 -11.65 5.53 5.36
N HIS A 2 -12.97 5.59 5.56
CA HIS A 2 -13.98 5.37 4.50
C HIS A 2 -14.55 6.64 3.87
N ASP A 3 -14.00 7.80 4.19
CA ASP A 3 -14.49 9.07 3.64
C ASP A 3 -14.25 9.13 2.13
N GLY A 4 -15.17 9.73 1.37
CA GLY A 4 -15.05 9.87 -0.08
C GLY A 4 -13.87 10.76 -0.50
N GLU A 5 -13.48 11.71 0.35
CA GLU A 5 -12.40 12.66 0.12
C GLU A 5 -11.03 12.08 0.52
N ALA A 6 -10.09 12.06 -0.43
CA ALA A 6 -8.76 11.47 -0.21
C ALA A 6 -7.97 12.18 0.89
N ARG A 7 -8.06 13.51 0.97
CA ARG A 7 -7.36 14.29 1.99
C ARG A 7 -7.83 13.95 3.41
N VAL A 8 -9.13 13.69 3.59
CA VAL A 8 -9.69 13.28 4.89
C VAL A 8 -9.16 11.90 5.29
N ARG A 9 -9.07 10.96 4.33
CA ARG A 9 -8.49 9.64 4.58
C ARG A 9 -7.01 9.72 4.98
N ILE A 10 -6.22 10.55 4.30
CA ILE A 10 -4.81 10.78 4.62
C ILE A 10 -4.68 11.38 6.01
N ALA A 11 -5.39 12.47 6.31
CA ALA A 11 -5.37 13.12 7.62
C ALA A 11 -5.80 12.15 8.75
N SER A 12 -6.76 11.27 8.48
CA SER A 12 -7.16 10.22 9.44
C SER A 12 -5.99 9.28 9.76
N GLY A 13 -5.22 8.87 8.74
CA GLY A 13 -4.04 8.03 8.91
C GLY A 13 -2.90 8.75 9.65
N GLU A 14 -2.67 10.02 9.35
CA GLU A 14 -1.69 10.85 10.05
C GLU A 14 -2.04 11.00 11.54
N VAL A 15 -3.32 11.20 11.86
CA VAL A 15 -3.80 11.23 13.25
C VAL A 15 -3.58 9.90 13.95
N LEU A 16 -3.88 8.77 13.29
CA LEU A 16 -3.61 7.44 13.84
C LEU A 16 -2.11 7.21 14.08
N GLY A 17 -1.26 7.64 13.14
CA GLY A 17 0.20 7.62 13.30
C GLY A 17 0.66 8.44 14.50
N ALA A 18 0.17 9.68 14.63
CA ALA A 18 0.49 10.54 15.76
C ALA A 18 0.01 9.95 17.11
N LEU A 19 -1.15 9.28 17.13
CA LEU A 19 -1.63 8.57 18.31
C LEU A 19 -0.72 7.38 18.65
N CYS A 20 -0.25 6.63 17.65
CA CYS A 20 0.72 5.56 17.86
C CYS A 20 2.05 6.09 18.42
N THR A 21 2.51 7.26 17.97
CA THR A 21 3.68 7.93 18.56
C THR A 21 3.45 8.29 20.02
N ALA A 22 2.26 8.74 20.39
CA ALA A 22 1.94 9.19 21.74
C ALA A 22 1.58 8.06 22.72
N ARG A 23 1.11 6.92 22.22
CA ARG A 23 0.51 5.85 23.03
C ARG A 23 1.12 4.48 22.81
N GLY A 24 1.94 4.31 21.78
CA GLY A 24 2.50 3.01 21.42
C GLY A 24 1.60 2.18 20.52
N PRO A 25 1.98 0.91 20.30
CA PRO A 25 1.34 0.02 19.34
C PRO A 25 -0.05 -0.47 19.77
N GLU A 26 -0.49 -0.20 21.00
CA GLU A 26 -1.84 -0.51 21.48
C GLU A 26 -2.91 0.17 20.63
N VAL A 27 -2.60 1.36 20.09
CA VAL A 27 -3.48 2.06 19.14
C VAL A 27 -3.62 1.27 17.85
N PHE A 28 -2.51 0.71 17.32
CA PHE A 28 -2.54 -0.15 16.15
C PHE A 28 -3.34 -1.42 16.44
N VAL A 29 -3.09 -2.11 17.56
CA VAL A 29 -3.81 -3.34 17.94
C VAL A 29 -5.32 -3.12 17.99
N ALA A 30 -5.77 -1.96 18.46
CA ALA A 30 -7.19 -1.62 18.51
C ALA A 30 -7.85 -1.44 17.14
N CYS A 31 -7.08 -1.16 16.07
CA CYS A 31 -7.61 -0.88 14.74
C CYS A 31 -6.99 -1.72 13.60
N CYS A 32 -6.13 -2.68 13.92
CA CYS A 32 -5.34 -3.44 12.94
C CYS A 32 -6.22 -4.21 11.96
N ASP A 33 -7.27 -4.86 12.45
CA ASP A 33 -8.16 -5.67 11.62
C ASP A 33 -8.85 -4.81 10.55
N GLU A 34 -9.25 -3.60 10.91
CA GLU A 34 -9.88 -2.68 9.95
C GLU A 34 -8.87 -2.15 8.93
N ILE A 35 -7.66 -1.77 9.37
CA ILE A 35 -6.60 -1.29 8.46
C ILE A 35 -6.22 -2.40 7.47
N LEU A 36 -5.93 -3.61 7.96
CA LEU A 36 -5.50 -4.73 7.12
C LEU A 36 -6.59 -5.19 6.17
N ARG A 37 -7.85 -5.28 6.65
CA ARG A 37 -9.01 -5.57 5.77
C ARG A 37 -9.15 -4.53 4.67
N ASN A 38 -9.01 -3.23 5.00
CA ASN A 38 -9.11 -2.18 3.98
C ASN A 38 -8.01 -2.28 2.92
N VAL A 39 -6.82 -2.74 3.27
CA VAL A 39 -5.74 -2.98 2.31
C VAL A 39 -6.04 -4.25 1.49
N SER A 40 -6.37 -5.35 2.14
CA SER A 40 -6.67 -6.65 1.51
C SER A 40 -7.87 -6.60 0.57
N ASP A 41 -9.03 -6.10 1.01
CA ASP A 41 -10.26 -6.01 0.19
C ASP A 41 -10.04 -5.18 -1.08
N ASN A 42 -9.16 -4.18 -1.02
CA ASN A 42 -8.85 -3.33 -2.17
C ASN A 42 -7.70 -3.88 -3.03
N LEU A 43 -6.82 -4.75 -2.51
CA LEU A 43 -5.83 -5.49 -3.29
C LEU A 43 -6.47 -6.63 -4.10
N GLU A 44 -7.41 -7.34 -3.48
CA GLU A 44 -8.05 -8.53 -4.06
C GLU A 44 -9.18 -8.24 -5.04
N ARG A 45 -9.64 -6.99 -5.14
CA ARG A 45 -10.70 -6.62 -6.08
C ARG A 45 -10.29 -7.01 -7.50
N LYS A 46 -10.84 -8.12 -7.98
CA LYS A 46 -10.92 -8.43 -9.40
C LYS A 46 -11.57 -7.23 -10.06
N LEU A 47 -10.81 -6.59 -10.95
CA LEU A 47 -11.34 -5.56 -11.80
C LEU A 47 -12.58 -6.15 -12.50
N PRO A 48 -13.72 -5.44 -12.53
CA PRO A 48 -14.87 -5.88 -13.31
C PRO A 48 -14.40 -6.14 -14.74
N ASP A 49 -14.90 -7.21 -15.37
CA ASP A 49 -14.53 -7.56 -16.74
C ASP A 49 -14.75 -6.32 -17.64
N PRO A 50 -13.93 -6.10 -18.68
CA PRO A 50 -14.09 -4.95 -19.59
C PRO A 50 -15.50 -4.78 -20.16
N GLU A 51 -16.27 -5.89 -20.20
CA GLU A 51 -17.67 -5.95 -20.62
C GLU A 51 -18.67 -5.36 -19.59
N GLU A 52 -18.31 -5.34 -18.30
CA GLU A 52 -19.12 -4.78 -17.21
C GLU A 52 -18.89 -3.28 -16.98
N ILE A 53 -17.89 -2.68 -17.64
CA ILE A 53 -17.66 -1.23 -17.57
C ILE A 53 -18.79 -0.52 -18.30
N ASP A 54 -19.40 0.47 -17.64
CA ASP A 54 -20.44 1.32 -18.23
C ASP A 54 -19.99 1.84 -19.60
N LYS A 55 -20.69 1.38 -20.65
CA LYS A 55 -20.46 1.79 -22.05
C LYS A 55 -20.48 3.32 -22.19
N GLY A 56 -21.22 4.02 -21.33
CA GLY A 56 -21.27 5.48 -21.27
C GLY A 56 -19.97 6.15 -20.82
N LEU A 57 -19.14 5.48 -20.02
CA LEU A 57 -17.86 6.00 -19.55
C LEU A 57 -16.74 5.77 -20.58
N ILE A 58 -16.71 4.60 -21.21
CA ILE A 58 -15.80 4.31 -22.33
C ILE A 58 -16.07 5.30 -23.47
N HIS A 59 -17.35 5.56 -23.79
CA HIS A 59 -17.73 6.51 -24.84
C HIS A 59 -17.24 7.95 -24.59
N LYS A 60 -17.16 8.38 -23.31
CA LYS A 60 -16.61 9.69 -22.92
C LYS A 60 -15.08 9.74 -23.03
N LEU A 61 -14.39 8.64 -22.74
CA LEU A 61 -12.93 8.53 -22.85
C LEU A 61 -12.46 8.40 -24.31
N THR A 62 -13.25 7.72 -25.16
CA THR A 62 -12.93 7.52 -26.58
C THR A 62 -13.53 8.60 -27.49
N GLY A 63 -14.11 9.67 -26.94
CA GLY A 63 -14.48 10.85 -27.71
C GLY A 63 -15.68 10.71 -28.66
N GLY A 64 -16.64 9.82 -28.37
CA GLY A 64 -17.96 9.89 -28.99
C GLY A 64 -18.07 9.63 -30.51
N GLU A 65 -17.19 8.84 -31.13
CA GLU A 65 -17.19 8.62 -32.59
C GLU A 65 -17.65 7.21 -33.03
N LYS A 66 -18.08 7.12 -34.30
CA LYS A 66 -18.82 6.00 -34.94
C LYS A 66 -17.95 4.75 -35.11
N ASP A 67 -18.51 3.59 -34.72
CA ASP A 67 -17.90 2.25 -34.76
C ASP A 67 -17.13 1.94 -36.05
N THR A 68 -15.81 2.10 -35.99
CA THR A 68 -14.84 1.51 -36.90
C THR A 68 -13.99 0.49 -36.16
N THR A 69 -13.33 -0.42 -36.88
CA THR A 69 -12.44 -1.45 -36.30
C THR A 69 -11.27 -0.86 -35.49
N GLU A 70 -10.88 0.39 -35.74
CA GLU A 70 -9.89 1.12 -34.94
C GLU A 70 -10.41 1.51 -33.55
N ASP A 71 -11.74 1.65 -33.38
CA ASP A 71 -12.36 2.02 -32.10
C ASP A 71 -12.40 0.87 -31.11
N ALA A 72 -12.36 -0.38 -31.58
CA ALA A 72 -12.26 -1.55 -30.69
C ALA A 72 -10.94 -1.55 -29.91
N HIS A 73 -9.83 -1.19 -30.57
CA HIS A 73 -8.52 -1.05 -29.90
C HIS A 73 -8.49 0.15 -28.95
N LYS A 74 -9.02 1.32 -29.35
CA LYS A 74 -9.10 2.49 -28.46
C LYS A 74 -9.99 2.25 -27.23
N LYS A 75 -11.10 1.52 -27.38
CA LYS A 75 -11.98 1.15 -26.26
C LYS A 75 -11.27 0.17 -25.31
N ALA A 76 -10.51 -0.79 -25.84
CA ALA A 76 -9.68 -1.69 -25.03
C ALA A 76 -8.59 -0.92 -24.28
N ASP A 77 -7.89 0.01 -24.95
CA ASP A 77 -6.87 0.86 -24.31
C ASP A 77 -7.47 1.79 -23.26
N ALA A 78 -8.62 2.40 -23.51
CA ALA A 78 -9.30 3.27 -22.55
C ALA A 78 -9.82 2.51 -21.33
N ALA A 79 -10.36 1.30 -21.54
CA ALA A 79 -10.72 0.39 -20.46
C ALA A 79 -9.48 0.01 -19.64
N GLN A 80 -8.38 -0.36 -20.31
CA GLN A 80 -7.11 -0.70 -19.68
C GLN A 80 -6.51 0.47 -18.88
N ILE A 81 -6.51 1.69 -19.43
CA ILE A 81 -6.08 2.89 -18.71
C ILE A 81 -6.97 3.16 -17.49
N PHE A 82 -8.29 2.99 -17.60
CA PHE A 82 -9.19 3.16 -16.47
C PHE A 82 -8.95 2.10 -15.38
N HIS A 83 -8.71 0.85 -15.77
CA HIS A 83 -8.30 -0.21 -14.85
C HIS A 83 -6.98 0.12 -14.13
N ASP A 84 -6.01 0.64 -14.88
CA ASP A 84 -4.69 0.98 -14.36
C ASP A 84 -4.72 2.22 -13.45
N THR A 85 -5.70 3.12 -13.61
CA THR A 85 -5.70 4.44 -12.94
C THR A 85 -6.86 4.73 -11.99
N ALA A 86 -8.04 4.13 -12.15
CA ALA A 86 -9.27 4.60 -11.48
C ALA A 86 -9.99 3.57 -10.58
N GLY A 87 -9.63 2.28 -10.62
CA GLY A 87 -10.34 1.22 -9.89
C GLY A 87 -10.04 1.09 -8.39
N TRP A 88 -8.91 1.63 -7.92
CA TRP A 88 -8.31 1.31 -6.61
C TRP A 88 -8.52 2.39 -5.55
N LYS A 89 -9.64 3.12 -5.65
CA LYS A 89 -9.90 4.48 -5.13
C LYS A 89 -9.44 4.78 -3.69
N HIS A 90 -9.29 3.77 -2.85
CA HIS A 90 -8.90 3.93 -1.44
C HIS A 90 -7.64 3.14 -1.04
N LEU A 91 -7.11 2.27 -1.90
CA LEU A 91 -5.97 1.41 -1.59
C LEU A 91 -4.73 2.22 -1.20
N GLU A 92 -4.36 3.20 -2.03
CA GLU A 92 -3.20 4.07 -1.76
C GLU A 92 -3.33 4.75 -0.39
N THR A 93 -4.49 5.37 -0.12
CA THR A 93 -4.72 6.06 1.15
C THR A 93 -4.75 5.11 2.35
N SER A 94 -5.24 3.88 2.19
CA SER A 94 -5.21 2.85 3.24
C SER A 94 -3.78 2.38 3.51
N MET A 95 -2.97 2.19 2.46
CA MET A 95 -1.55 1.85 2.59
C MET A 95 -0.76 2.99 3.24
N ARG A 96 -1.06 4.25 2.90
CA ARG A 96 -0.49 5.44 3.57
C ARG A 96 -0.86 5.48 5.05
N CYS A 97 -2.10 5.15 5.40
CA CYS A 97 -2.51 5.05 6.80
C CYS A 97 -1.70 3.99 7.55
N LEU A 98 -1.53 2.80 6.95
CA LEU A 98 -0.70 1.73 7.51
C LEU A 98 0.76 2.20 7.68
N GLN A 99 1.31 2.92 6.70
CA GLN A 99 2.65 3.52 6.78
C GLN A 99 2.76 4.49 7.97
N SER A 100 1.82 5.42 8.13
CA SER A 100 1.83 6.38 9.24
C SER A 100 1.77 5.69 10.60
N VAL A 101 1.03 4.58 10.72
CA VAL A 101 0.95 3.79 11.96
C VAL A 101 2.27 3.07 12.24
N ILE A 102 2.87 2.41 11.24
CA ILE A 102 4.18 1.74 11.37
C ILE A 102 5.24 2.74 11.83
N GLU A 103 5.31 3.89 11.17
CA GLU A 103 6.25 4.96 11.51
C GLU A 103 5.96 5.54 12.90
N GLY A 104 4.68 5.70 13.25
CA GLY A 104 4.26 6.21 14.54
C GLY A 104 4.65 5.31 15.71
N CYS A 105 4.50 3.99 15.55
CA CYS A 105 4.92 2.99 16.54
C CYS A 105 6.45 2.85 16.64
N GLY A 106 7.17 3.12 15.55
CA GLY A 106 8.62 2.91 15.49
C GLY A 106 8.99 1.46 15.81
N LYS A 107 10.11 1.24 16.53
CA LYS A 107 10.65 -0.12 16.82
C LYS A 107 9.66 -1.04 17.53
N SER A 108 8.73 -0.49 18.31
CA SER A 108 7.69 -1.27 19.00
C SER A 108 6.75 -2.00 18.02
N PHE A 109 6.69 -1.55 16.76
CA PHE A 109 5.90 -2.23 15.73
C PHE A 109 6.48 -3.59 15.33
N ASN A 110 7.75 -3.90 15.63
CA ASN A 110 8.38 -5.16 15.22
C ASN A 110 7.61 -6.40 15.69
N GLU A 111 6.98 -6.36 16.86
CA GLU A 111 6.17 -7.45 17.41
C GLU A 111 4.88 -7.71 16.62
N HIS A 112 4.48 -6.76 15.78
CA HIS A 112 3.26 -6.81 14.97
C HIS A 112 3.53 -7.12 13.49
N ILE A 113 4.79 -7.31 13.11
CA ILE A 113 5.14 -7.75 11.76
C ILE A 113 4.80 -9.24 11.63
N THR A 114 3.74 -9.52 10.88
CA THR A 114 3.27 -10.88 10.60
C THR A 114 3.51 -11.26 9.14
N GLN A 115 3.51 -12.56 8.82
CA GLN A 115 3.59 -13.02 7.44
C GLN A 115 2.43 -12.46 6.59
N ASN A 116 1.21 -12.40 7.14
CA ASN A 116 0.06 -11.81 6.43
C ASN A 116 0.29 -10.34 6.06
N LEU A 117 0.86 -9.55 6.98
CA LEU A 117 1.24 -8.17 6.67
C LEU A 117 2.28 -8.13 5.52
N LEU A 118 3.33 -8.95 5.61
CA LEU A 118 4.38 -9.01 4.58
C LEU A 118 3.82 -9.42 3.22
N ASP A 119 2.93 -10.41 3.18
CA ASP A 119 2.27 -10.87 1.95
C ASP A 119 1.44 -9.76 1.31
N LEU A 120 0.67 -9.00 2.11
CA LEU A 120 -0.08 -7.84 1.61
C LEU A 120 0.84 -6.78 1.01
N VAL A 121 1.96 -6.48 1.68
CA VAL A 121 2.94 -5.51 1.16
C VAL A 121 3.54 -6.01 -0.16
N PHE A 122 3.96 -7.27 -0.22
CA PHE A 122 4.59 -7.84 -1.43
C PHE A 122 3.63 -8.01 -2.60
N GLN A 123 2.34 -8.28 -2.33
CA GLN A 123 1.30 -8.20 -3.35
C GLN A 123 1.19 -6.78 -3.92
N ALA A 124 1.22 -5.76 -3.07
CA ALA A 124 1.17 -4.36 -3.52
C ALA A 124 2.39 -3.95 -4.37
N LEU A 125 3.57 -4.54 -4.14
CA LEU A 125 4.76 -4.30 -4.97
C LEU A 125 4.61 -4.78 -6.42
N ASN A 126 3.79 -5.81 -6.64
CA ASN A 126 3.52 -6.38 -7.96
C ASN A 126 2.21 -5.89 -8.58
N HIS A 127 1.58 -4.88 -7.97
CA HIS A 127 0.28 -4.36 -8.39
C HIS A 127 0.38 -3.65 -9.76
N THR A 128 -0.68 -3.69 -10.57
CA THR A 128 -0.70 -3.08 -11.92
C THR A 128 -0.62 -1.54 -11.88
N ASN A 129 -1.30 -0.93 -10.90
CA ASN A 129 -1.24 0.52 -10.66
C ASN A 129 0.12 0.96 -10.08
N ARG A 130 0.79 1.92 -10.76
CA ARG A 130 2.10 2.45 -10.37
C ARG A 130 2.12 3.13 -8.99
N PHE A 131 1.08 3.88 -8.64
CA PHE A 131 1.01 4.61 -7.36
C PHE A 131 0.88 3.65 -6.17
N VAL A 132 0.15 2.54 -6.38
CA VAL A 132 0.08 1.44 -5.41
C VAL A 132 1.44 0.81 -5.19
N ARG A 133 2.17 0.49 -6.28
CA ARG A 133 3.55 -0.03 -6.18
C ARG A 133 4.47 0.92 -5.44
N GLU A 134 4.45 2.20 -5.79
CA GLU A 134 5.28 3.23 -5.15
C GLU A 134 5.00 3.32 -3.64
N THR A 135 3.72 3.34 -3.26
CA THR A 135 3.32 3.33 -1.85
C THR A 135 3.76 2.04 -1.14
N GLY A 136 3.68 0.89 -1.83
CA GLY A 136 4.20 -0.39 -1.34
C GLY A 136 5.71 -0.35 -1.06
N TYR A 137 6.51 0.22 -1.97
CA TYR A 137 7.95 0.37 -1.74
C TYR A 137 8.26 1.32 -0.58
N GLN A 138 7.49 2.40 -0.41
CA GLN A 138 7.63 3.29 0.74
C GLN A 138 7.32 2.58 2.06
N LEU A 139 6.25 1.77 2.08
CA LEU A 139 5.88 0.93 3.23
C LEU A 139 6.99 -0.08 3.56
N CYS A 140 7.53 -0.78 2.56
CA CYS A 140 8.69 -1.67 2.71
C CYS A 140 9.88 -0.93 3.33
N ALA A 141 10.18 0.28 2.86
CA ALA A 141 11.27 1.07 3.41
C ALA A 141 11.04 1.39 4.89
N SER A 142 9.81 1.74 5.29
CA SER A 142 9.47 1.96 6.70
C SER A 142 9.65 0.70 7.54
N LEU A 143 9.20 -0.47 7.06
CA LEU A 143 9.42 -1.76 7.72
C LEU A 143 10.90 -2.09 7.89
N VAL A 144 11.70 -1.96 6.82
CA VAL A 144 13.15 -2.24 6.86
C VAL A 144 13.88 -1.31 7.83
N ARG A 145 13.44 -0.05 7.94
CA ARG A 145 14.00 0.91 8.90
C ARG A 145 13.78 0.49 10.35
N LEU A 146 12.71 -0.24 10.67
CA LEU A 146 12.45 -0.73 12.03
C LEU A 146 13.51 -1.73 12.51
N GLY A 147 14.10 -2.48 11.57
CA GLY A 147 15.16 -3.46 11.85
C GLY A 147 16.58 -2.85 11.91
N ARG A 148 16.74 -1.54 11.72
CA ARG A 148 18.05 -0.87 11.81
C ARG A 148 18.31 -0.42 13.25
N LYS A 149 19.51 -0.70 13.77
CA LYS A 149 20.04 0.07 14.90
C LYS A 149 20.23 1.51 14.43
N GLN A 150 19.66 2.46 15.16
CA GLN A 150 20.11 3.85 15.08
C GLN A 150 21.35 3.89 15.95
N ASP A 151 22.53 3.91 15.34
CA ASP A 151 23.75 4.16 16.09
C ASP A 151 23.66 5.61 16.59
N GLU A 152 23.57 5.76 17.91
CA GLU A 152 23.77 7.05 18.56
C GLU A 152 25.27 7.39 18.55
N SER A 153 25.84 7.61 17.37
CA SER A 153 27.11 8.34 17.23
C SER A 153 27.37 8.70 15.78
N SER A 154 27.32 10.00 15.51
CA SER A 154 27.98 10.65 14.40
C SER A 154 29.45 10.21 14.31
N ASP A 155 29.83 9.43 13.31
CA ASP A 155 30.92 9.74 12.38
C ASP A 155 31.14 8.60 11.36
N ILE A 156 30.98 8.97 10.09
CA ILE A 156 31.63 8.48 8.86
C ILE A 156 32.31 7.10 8.96
N THR A 157 31.53 6.05 8.68
CA THR A 157 31.77 4.90 7.75
C THR A 157 31.00 3.70 8.29
N GLU A 158 29.71 3.59 8.00
CA GLU A 158 28.89 2.52 8.58
C GLU A 158 28.79 1.33 7.62
N ALA A 159 29.50 0.25 7.95
CA ALA A 159 29.07 -1.07 7.53
C ALA A 159 27.66 -1.27 8.08
N VAL A 160 26.71 -1.64 7.22
CA VAL A 160 25.30 -1.87 7.60
C VAL A 160 25.25 -3.05 8.58
N VAL A 161 25.24 -2.79 9.88
CA VAL A 161 25.08 -3.84 10.89
C VAL A 161 23.58 -4.09 11.07
N VAL A 162 23.04 -5.04 10.30
CA VAL A 162 21.68 -5.55 10.52
C VAL A 162 21.73 -6.50 11.71
N ASP A 163 20.96 -6.23 12.76
CA ASP A 163 20.81 -7.18 13.86
C ASP A 163 19.89 -8.31 13.40
N VAL A 164 20.49 -9.39 12.90
CA VAL A 164 19.78 -10.52 12.30
C VAL A 164 18.85 -11.20 13.33
N GLU A 165 19.19 -11.10 14.62
CA GLU A 165 18.44 -11.73 15.70
C GLU A 165 17.17 -10.97 16.11
N ASP A 166 16.97 -9.71 15.70
CA ASP A 166 15.77 -8.90 16.02
C ASP A 166 15.03 -8.34 14.80
N ASN A 167 15.51 -8.65 13.60
CA ASN A 167 14.83 -8.25 12.38
C ASN A 167 13.60 -9.12 12.13
N ALA A 168 12.42 -8.57 12.45
CA ALA A 168 11.14 -9.26 12.27
C ALA A 168 10.86 -9.66 10.80
N ILE A 169 11.42 -8.93 9.82
CA ILE A 169 11.33 -9.29 8.40
C ILE A 169 12.13 -10.57 8.10
N LEU A 170 13.30 -10.74 8.72
CA LEU A 170 14.10 -11.98 8.59
C LEU A 170 13.50 -13.14 9.39
N LYS A 171 12.87 -12.87 10.54
CA LYS A 171 12.19 -13.87 11.37
C LYS A 171 10.92 -14.42 10.72
N HIS A 172 10.12 -13.54 10.12
CA HIS A 172 8.79 -13.87 9.62
C HIS A 172 8.71 -13.98 8.11
N GLY A 173 9.70 -13.54 7.34
CA GLY A 173 9.74 -13.70 5.88
C GLY A 173 10.10 -15.11 5.48
N ILE A 174 9.15 -16.05 5.56
CA ILE A 174 9.38 -17.49 5.29
C ILE A 174 9.78 -17.71 3.81
N ASN A 175 9.48 -16.77 2.91
CA ASN A 175 9.86 -16.80 1.51
C ASN A 175 10.30 -15.41 1.00
N LEU A 176 11.35 -14.84 1.59
CA LEU A 176 12.12 -13.79 0.89
C LEU A 176 12.89 -14.41 -0.29
N GLN A 177 12.19 -15.01 -1.26
CA GLN A 177 12.74 -15.20 -2.60
C GLN A 177 12.80 -13.82 -3.21
N ILE A 178 13.97 -13.21 -3.02
CA ILE A 178 14.38 -11.95 -3.61
C ILE A 178 14.04 -11.99 -5.10
N ILE A 179 13.23 -11.01 -5.51
CA ILE A 179 13.09 -10.38 -6.84
C ILE A 179 13.92 -11.05 -7.95
#